data_AF-A0A2G6F7I4-F1
#
_entry.id   AF-A0A2G6F7I4-F1
#
_cell.length_a   1.000
_cell.length_b   1.000
_cell.length_c   1.000
_cell.angle_alpha   90.00
_cell.angle_beta   90.00
_cell.angle_gamma   90.00
#
_symmetry.space_group_name_H-M   'P 1'
#
loop_
_entity.id
_entity.type
_entity.pdbx_description
1 polymer ?
#
loop_
_entity_poly.entity_id
_entity_poly.type
_entity_poly.pdbx_seq_one_letter_code
_entity_poly.pdbx_strand_id
1 'polypeptide(L)'
;MKNQNIVFVGFRGAGKSRFGKEIAKLTHLPFVDLDTELEFVLGTDIESFAEKHGWQVLREIEQKVAHDFTRNFSGIVATGHATIENSKNLHNLKKTGVFGNLKPNFMQLRRHLMKEYRENDIPRVYPDLGIAQEIDQLWSQRKDIYAATADFELVPDLDNDNAEEEAQKMLEQISKDIIPDAAPKRRVAVFSSSNGTTFQGLLEAQKKGRIPNVEFVLFITDKPNCGALEKAQQAGIETIHVLEPEEDETREEYDRQLINLIREQNPDVILLAGWMRILSPLFCEQFGDTTLNVHPSLLPDYAGMMGDAIHKKVIENEDRYTGATIHKVSPEVDGGDIVVQRKVLVTETDSVEDLRRKVQAQEVLGFCEALEKKK
;
A
#
# COMPACT_ATOMS: atom_id res chain seq x y z
N MET A 1 -18.85 17.51 3.68
CA MET A 1 -18.00 16.68 2.81
C MET A 1 -18.05 15.27 3.37
N LYS A 2 -18.24 14.23 2.54
CA LYS A 2 -18.12 12.85 3.03
C LYS A 2 -16.72 12.65 3.60
N ASN A 3 -16.61 11.95 4.72
CA ASN A 3 -15.31 11.58 5.26
C ASN A 3 -14.60 10.64 4.28
N GLN A 4 -13.28 10.73 4.22
CA GLN A 4 -12.48 9.97 3.26
C GLN A 4 -12.36 8.51 3.69
N ASN A 5 -12.40 8.24 5.00
CA ASN A 5 -12.06 6.95 5.57
C ASN A 5 -13.08 6.45 6.61
N ILE A 6 -13.24 5.13 6.69
CA ILE A 6 -13.79 4.46 7.88
C ILE A 6 -12.64 3.76 8.58
N VAL A 7 -12.40 4.13 9.85
CA VAL A 7 -11.28 3.67 10.65
C VAL A 7 -11.81 2.73 11.72
N PHE A 8 -11.50 1.44 11.60
CA PHE A 8 -11.82 0.44 12.61
C PHE A 8 -10.76 0.42 13.70
N VAL A 9 -11.23 0.71 14.91
CA VAL A 9 -10.48 0.63 16.15
C VAL A 9 -11.08 -0.45 17.04
N GLY A 10 -10.37 -0.85 18.08
CA GLY A 10 -10.81 -1.88 19.00
C GLY A 10 -9.66 -2.74 19.50
N PHE A 11 -9.94 -3.54 20.52
CA PHE A 11 -8.93 -4.37 21.17
C PHE A 11 -8.26 -5.36 20.20
N ARG A 12 -7.07 -5.85 20.53
CA ARG A 12 -6.44 -6.96 19.79
C ARG A 12 -7.40 -8.14 19.68
N GLY A 13 -7.47 -8.78 18.52
CA GLY A 13 -8.38 -9.90 18.27
C GLY A 13 -9.83 -9.50 18.00
N ALA A 14 -10.18 -8.20 18.03
CA ALA A 14 -11.55 -7.75 17.75
C ALA A 14 -12.00 -7.91 16.28
N GLY A 15 -11.15 -8.44 15.40
CA GLY A 15 -11.48 -8.71 14.01
C GLY A 15 -11.37 -7.49 13.08
N LYS A 16 -10.65 -6.42 13.46
CA LYS A 16 -10.48 -5.20 12.65
C LYS A 16 -10.08 -5.50 11.20
N SER A 17 -9.02 -6.28 11.01
CA SER A 17 -8.53 -6.63 9.68
C SER A 17 -9.40 -7.67 9.00
N ARG A 18 -10.00 -8.60 9.76
CA ARG A 18 -10.91 -9.63 9.23
C ARG A 18 -12.17 -9.00 8.64
N PHE A 19 -12.95 -8.29 9.46
CA PHE A 19 -14.21 -7.68 9.04
C PHE A 19 -13.99 -6.45 8.17
N GLY A 20 -12.91 -5.69 8.39
CA GLY A 20 -12.55 -4.56 7.53
C GLY A 20 -12.31 -4.97 6.08
N LYS A 21 -11.64 -6.11 5.83
CA LYS A 21 -11.45 -6.67 4.48
C LYS A 21 -12.78 -7.03 3.82
N GLU A 22 -13.67 -7.70 4.55
CA GLU A 22 -14.97 -8.11 4.00
C GLU A 22 -15.87 -6.90 3.72
N ILE A 23 -15.93 -5.92 4.62
CA ILE A 23 -16.66 -4.66 4.40
C ILE A 23 -16.10 -3.92 3.18
N ALA A 24 -14.78 -3.87 3.02
CA ALA A 24 -14.15 -3.24 1.86
C ALA A 24 -14.54 -3.93 0.54
N LYS A 25 -14.57 -5.27 0.50
CA LYS A 25 -15.05 -6.02 -0.66
C LYS A 25 -16.52 -5.71 -0.98
N LEU A 26 -17.40 -5.74 0.02
CA LEU A 26 -18.83 -5.47 -0.11
C LEU A 26 -19.13 -4.04 -0.60
N THR A 27 -18.25 -3.09 -0.28
CA THR A 27 -18.38 -1.68 -0.67
C THR A 27 -17.53 -1.30 -1.88
N HIS A 28 -16.73 -2.22 -2.41
CA HIS A 28 -15.70 -1.97 -3.43
C HIS A 28 -14.72 -0.85 -3.06
N LEU A 29 -14.52 -0.63 -1.75
CA LEU A 29 -13.57 0.35 -1.23
C LEU A 29 -12.19 -0.28 -1.05
N PRO A 30 -11.12 0.50 -1.22
CA PRO A 30 -9.80 0.12 -0.75
C PRO A 30 -9.79 -0.32 0.72
N PHE A 31 -8.96 -1.32 1.04
CA PHE A 31 -8.67 -1.76 2.40
C PHE A 31 -7.19 -1.63 2.72
N VAL A 32 -6.88 -1.16 3.93
CA VAL A 32 -5.54 -1.24 4.51
C VAL A 32 -5.59 -1.61 5.98
N ASP A 33 -4.63 -2.43 6.37
CA ASP A 33 -4.22 -2.63 7.75
C ASP A 33 -2.92 -1.84 8.00
N LEU A 34 -2.94 -0.90 8.93
CA LEU A 34 -1.80 -0.02 9.18
C LEU A 34 -0.57 -0.78 9.70
N ASP A 35 -0.75 -1.91 10.41
CA ASP A 35 0.39 -2.72 10.85
C ASP A 35 1.02 -3.43 9.65
N THR A 36 0.20 -4.01 8.76
CA THR A 36 0.69 -4.62 7.51
C THR A 36 1.36 -3.60 6.59
N GLU A 37 0.81 -2.39 6.50
CA GLU A 37 1.40 -1.29 5.74
C GLU A 37 2.76 -0.88 6.34
N LEU A 38 2.83 -0.78 7.67
CA LEU A 38 4.07 -0.47 8.37
C LEU A 38 5.12 -1.55 8.10
N GLU A 39 4.81 -2.83 8.28
CA GLU A 39 5.71 -3.94 7.98
C GLU A 39 6.17 -3.95 6.52
N PHE A 40 5.27 -3.64 5.59
CA PHE A 40 5.60 -3.50 4.17
C PHE A 40 6.62 -2.38 3.93
N VAL A 41 6.45 -1.23 4.61
CA VAL A 41 7.40 -0.10 4.55
C VAL A 41 8.73 -0.44 5.22
N LEU A 42 8.72 -1.20 6.32
CA LEU A 42 9.92 -1.62 7.05
C LEU A 42 10.68 -2.73 6.29
N GLY A 43 10.00 -3.51 5.45
CA GLY A 43 10.56 -4.67 4.75
C GLY A 43 10.86 -5.86 5.67
N THR A 44 10.33 -5.83 6.89
CA THR A 44 10.46 -6.84 7.95
C THR A 44 9.27 -6.65 8.91
N ASP A 45 9.01 -7.64 9.76
CA ASP A 45 8.02 -7.50 10.83
C ASP A 45 8.41 -6.40 11.82
N ILE A 46 7.40 -5.82 12.48
CA ILE A 46 7.56 -4.68 13.40
C ILE A 46 8.53 -5.00 14.54
N GLU A 47 8.54 -6.25 15.02
CA GLU A 47 9.32 -6.67 16.17
C GLU A 47 10.81 -6.77 15.83
N SER A 48 11.16 -7.50 14.77
CA SER A 48 12.53 -7.56 14.24
C SER A 48 13.10 -6.17 13.96
N PHE A 49 12.27 -5.25 13.45
CA PHE A 49 12.69 -3.86 13.25
C PHE A 49 12.95 -3.14 14.57
N ALA A 50 12.04 -3.25 15.54
CA ALA A 50 12.15 -2.61 16.84
C ALA A 50 13.36 -3.13 17.63
N GLU A 51 13.70 -4.41 17.53
CA GLU A 51 14.90 -5.00 18.15
C GLU A 51 16.19 -4.42 17.55
N LYS A 52 16.24 -4.29 16.22
CA LYS A 52 17.43 -3.80 15.51
C LYS A 52 17.63 -2.29 15.62
N HIS A 53 16.55 -1.51 15.57
CA HIS A 53 16.60 -0.04 15.41
C HIS A 53 16.00 0.73 16.60
N GLY A 54 15.32 0.05 17.52
CA GLY A 54 14.70 0.64 18.70
C GLY A 54 13.26 1.12 18.50
N TRP A 55 12.46 1.02 19.56
CA TRP A 55 11.04 1.40 19.59
C TRP A 55 10.76 2.88 19.28
N GLN A 56 11.71 3.76 19.58
CA GLN A 56 11.53 5.20 19.29
C GLN A 56 11.54 5.46 17.78
N VAL A 57 12.47 4.84 17.05
CA VAL A 57 12.56 4.96 15.58
C VAL A 57 11.32 4.36 14.93
N LEU A 58 10.87 3.20 15.40
CA LEU A 58 9.62 2.59 14.93
C LEU A 58 8.43 3.55 15.08
N ARG A 59 8.27 4.21 16.24
CA ARG A 59 7.17 5.14 16.50
C ARG A 59 7.20 6.35 15.58
N GLU A 60 8.38 6.86 15.22
CA GLU A 60 8.53 7.94 14.25
C GLU A 60 8.07 7.52 12.85
N ILE A 61 8.42 6.29 12.44
CA ILE A 61 7.99 5.71 11.16
C ILE A 61 6.49 5.43 11.17
N GLU A 62 5.94 4.79 12.21
CA GLU A 62 4.51 4.54 12.37
C GLU A 62 3.72 5.85 12.27
N GLN A 63 4.16 6.90 12.97
CA GLN A 63 3.50 8.20 12.90
C GLN A 63 3.50 8.77 11.48
N LYS A 64 4.60 8.58 10.74
CA LYS A 64 4.70 9.02 9.35
C LYS A 64 3.79 8.20 8.43
N VAL A 65 3.78 6.87 8.56
CA VAL A 65 2.89 5.98 7.80
C VAL A 65 1.43 6.36 8.04
N ALA A 66 1.03 6.53 9.30
CA ALA A 66 -0.31 6.98 9.66
C ALA A 66 -0.63 8.36 9.06
N HIS A 67 0.31 9.32 9.11
CA HIS A 67 0.12 10.64 8.52
C HIS A 67 -0.04 10.58 6.99
N ASP A 68 0.87 9.90 6.29
CA ASP A 68 0.85 9.78 4.84
C ASP A 68 -0.45 9.11 4.37
N PHE A 69 -0.86 8.06 5.09
CA PHE A 69 -2.08 7.35 4.82
C PHE A 69 -3.33 8.23 4.96
N THR A 70 -3.42 9.03 6.05
CA THR A 70 -4.60 9.88 6.29
C THR A 70 -4.88 10.89 5.20
N ARG A 71 -3.85 11.32 4.45
CA ARG A 71 -3.99 12.36 3.42
C ARG A 71 -4.35 11.80 2.05
N ASN A 72 -3.92 10.58 1.78
CA ASN A 72 -3.81 10.05 0.42
C ASN A 72 -4.66 8.80 0.19
N PHE A 73 -5.27 8.26 1.25
CA PHE A 73 -6.17 7.10 1.18
C PHE A 73 -7.63 7.51 1.35
N SER A 74 -8.52 6.80 0.62
CA SER A 74 -9.96 6.85 0.83
C SER A 74 -10.54 5.44 0.80
N GLY A 75 -10.95 4.91 1.95
CA GLY A 75 -11.47 3.55 2.07
C GLY A 75 -11.65 3.08 3.51
N ILE A 76 -11.44 1.77 3.72
CA ILE A 76 -11.52 1.11 5.03
C ILE A 76 -10.12 0.91 5.62
N VAL A 77 -9.97 1.27 6.89
CA VAL A 77 -8.68 1.28 7.61
C VAL A 77 -8.81 0.44 8.87
N ALA A 78 -7.98 -0.60 9.02
CA ALA A 78 -7.78 -1.27 10.29
C ALA A 78 -6.55 -0.67 10.98
N THR A 79 -6.69 -0.23 12.24
CA THR A 79 -5.55 0.29 12.99
C THR A 79 -4.86 -0.79 13.82
N GLY A 80 -3.55 -0.65 14.00
CA GLY A 80 -2.83 -1.37 15.04
C GLY A 80 -3.34 -1.03 16.44
N HIS A 81 -3.03 -1.91 17.39
CA HIS A 81 -3.45 -1.74 18.78
C HIS A 81 -2.88 -0.45 19.39
N ALA A 82 -1.59 -0.18 19.15
CA ALA A 82 -0.87 0.95 19.73
C ALA A 82 -1.13 2.28 19.00
N THR A 83 -1.64 2.23 17.77
CA THR A 83 -1.78 3.42 16.92
C THR A 83 -2.66 4.49 17.56
N ILE A 84 -3.73 4.11 18.25
CA ILE A 84 -4.64 5.07 18.90
C ILE A 84 -4.14 5.58 20.26
N GLU A 85 -3.13 4.94 20.85
CA GLU A 85 -2.52 5.38 22.12
C GLU A 85 -1.60 6.59 21.88
N ASN A 86 -1.14 6.78 20.64
CA ASN A 86 -0.40 7.96 20.22
C ASN A 86 -1.37 9.08 19.82
N SER A 87 -1.38 10.17 20.59
CA SER A 87 -2.26 11.32 20.37
C SER A 87 -2.11 11.98 19.01
N LYS A 88 -0.91 11.96 18.40
CA LYS A 88 -0.67 12.52 17.07
C LYS A 88 -1.28 11.64 15.97
N ASN A 89 -1.15 10.32 16.10
CA ASN A 89 -1.74 9.36 15.15
C ASN A 89 -3.26 9.46 15.19
N LEU A 90 -3.84 9.46 16.40
CA LEU A 90 -5.27 9.65 16.60
C LEU A 90 -5.75 10.98 15.98
N HIS A 91 -5.04 12.07 16.24
CA HIS A 91 -5.39 13.38 15.69
C HIS A 91 -5.35 13.41 14.16
N ASN A 92 -4.36 12.76 13.53
CA ASN A 92 -4.28 12.69 12.07
C ASN A 92 -5.41 11.83 11.49
N LEU A 93 -5.68 10.66 12.05
CA LEU A 93 -6.73 9.76 11.61
C LEU A 93 -8.12 10.39 11.75
N LYS A 94 -8.37 11.13 12.83
CA LYS A 94 -9.64 11.86 13.05
C LYS A 94 -9.89 13.01 12.08
N LYS A 95 -8.86 13.52 11.38
CA LYS A 95 -9.07 14.57 10.37
C LYS A 95 -9.76 14.08 9.11
N THR A 96 -9.60 12.79 8.78
CA THR A 96 -10.06 12.26 7.49
C THR A 96 -10.95 11.03 7.63
N GLY A 97 -11.09 10.47 8.85
CA GLY A 97 -11.85 9.24 9.08
C GLY A 97 -12.95 9.34 10.13
N VAL A 98 -14.00 8.53 9.94
CA VAL A 98 -14.99 8.18 10.96
C VAL A 98 -14.57 6.89 11.64
N PHE A 99 -14.65 6.85 12.96
CA PHE A 99 -14.13 5.76 13.77
C PHE A 99 -15.25 4.81 14.18
N GLY A 100 -15.11 3.54 13.79
CA GLY A 100 -15.95 2.45 14.27
C GLY A 100 -15.20 1.62 15.30
N ASN A 101 -15.73 1.53 16.52
CA ASN A 101 -15.19 0.62 17.54
C ASN A 101 -15.74 -0.79 17.33
N LEU A 102 -14.87 -1.76 17.08
CA LEU A 102 -15.23 -3.18 17.10
C LEU A 102 -15.16 -3.71 18.53
N LYS A 103 -16.33 -3.98 19.09
CA LYS A 103 -16.53 -4.36 20.49
C LYS A 103 -17.21 -5.73 20.59
N PRO A 104 -16.49 -6.82 20.27
CA PRO A 104 -17.02 -8.16 20.40
C PRO A 104 -17.34 -8.51 21.85
N ASN A 105 -18.07 -9.60 22.05
CA ASN A 105 -18.24 -10.16 23.39
C ASN A 105 -16.87 -10.52 23.99
N PHE A 106 -16.57 -9.99 25.18
CA PHE A 106 -15.26 -10.17 25.81
C PHE A 106 -14.94 -11.63 26.13
N MET A 107 -15.93 -12.46 26.45
CA MET A 107 -15.70 -13.88 26.72
C MET A 107 -15.28 -14.64 25.45
N GLN A 108 -15.91 -14.34 24.31
CA GLN A 108 -15.49 -14.88 23.02
C GLN A 108 -14.07 -14.43 22.72
N LEU A 109 -13.83 -13.12 22.75
CA LEU A 109 -12.53 -12.51 22.47
C LEU A 109 -11.41 -13.12 23.33
N ARG A 110 -11.62 -13.20 24.64
CA ARG A 110 -10.66 -13.76 25.59
C ARG A 110 -10.33 -15.23 25.28
N ARG A 111 -11.32 -16.03 24.90
CA ARG A 111 -11.12 -17.43 24.49
C ARG A 111 -10.29 -17.53 23.21
N HIS A 112 -10.59 -16.72 22.21
CA HIS A 112 -9.82 -16.65 20.95
C HIS A 112 -8.36 -16.23 21.21
N LEU A 113 -8.15 -15.14 21.96
CA LEU A 113 -6.81 -14.68 22.33
C LEU A 113 -6.05 -15.72 23.14
N MET A 114 -6.67 -16.33 24.15
CA MET A 114 -6.01 -17.39 24.93
C MET A 114 -5.54 -18.57 24.08
N LYS A 115 -6.29 -18.92 23.02
CA LYS A 115 -5.88 -19.94 22.05
C LYS A 115 -4.68 -19.46 21.24
N GLU A 116 -4.77 -18.24 20.70
CA GLU A 116 -3.69 -17.59 19.93
C GLU A 116 -2.36 -17.55 20.71
N TYR A 117 -2.37 -17.11 21.97
CA TYR A 117 -1.20 -17.03 22.86
C TYR A 117 -0.61 -18.40 23.24
N ARG A 118 -1.37 -19.49 23.12
CA ARG A 118 -0.89 -20.85 23.39
C ARG A 118 -0.28 -21.51 22.16
N GLU A 119 -0.83 -21.16 21.00
CA GLU A 119 -0.43 -21.75 19.72
C GLU A 119 0.72 -20.98 19.06
N ASN A 120 0.93 -19.72 19.44
CA ASN A 120 1.92 -18.83 18.86
C ASN A 120 2.76 -18.17 19.95
N ASP A 121 4.02 -17.88 19.64
CA ASP A 121 4.94 -17.17 20.54
C ASP A 121 4.65 -15.67 20.48
N ILE A 122 3.53 -15.27 21.06
CA ILE A 122 3.07 -13.88 21.03
C ILE A 122 3.79 -13.09 22.14
N PRO A 123 4.46 -11.97 21.79
CA PRO A 123 5.11 -11.10 22.76
C PRO A 123 4.13 -10.60 23.82
N ARG A 124 4.57 -10.67 25.08
CA ARG A 124 3.76 -10.31 26.24
C ARG A 124 4.15 -8.96 26.77
N VAL A 125 3.16 -8.10 27.01
CA VAL A 125 3.37 -6.76 27.60
C VAL A 125 3.70 -6.91 29.09
N TYR A 126 3.06 -7.88 29.76
CA TYR A 126 3.27 -8.18 31.16
C TYR A 126 3.66 -9.67 31.33
N PRO A 127 4.89 -10.05 30.99
CA PRO A 127 5.33 -11.46 31.00
C PRO A 127 5.31 -12.10 32.39
N ASP A 128 5.23 -11.31 33.47
CA ASP A 128 5.11 -11.81 34.84
C ASP A 128 3.69 -12.27 35.21
N LEU A 129 2.67 -11.88 34.43
CA LEU A 129 1.28 -12.26 34.65
C LEU A 129 0.93 -13.56 33.93
N GLY A 130 -0.14 -14.24 34.36
CA GLY A 130 -0.76 -15.28 33.53
C GLY A 130 -1.45 -14.67 32.31
N ILE A 131 -1.44 -15.36 31.15
CA ILE A 131 -2.05 -14.88 29.88
C ILE A 131 -3.47 -14.31 30.10
N ALA A 132 -4.31 -15.04 30.84
CA ALA A 132 -5.65 -14.61 31.18
C ALA A 132 -5.69 -13.28 31.94
N GLN A 133 -4.84 -13.12 32.96
CA GLN A 133 -4.77 -11.91 33.77
C GLN A 133 -4.24 -10.73 32.95
N GLU A 134 -3.26 -10.98 32.09
CA GLU A 134 -2.73 -9.99 31.17
C GLU A 134 -3.81 -9.47 30.21
N ILE A 135 -4.59 -10.37 29.59
CA ILE A 135 -5.72 -9.99 28.71
C ILE A 135 -6.75 -9.16 29.49
N ASP A 136 -7.16 -9.62 30.68
CA ASP A 136 -8.17 -8.96 31.51
C ASP A 136 -7.70 -7.54 31.93
N GLN A 137 -6.42 -7.40 32.30
CA GLN A 137 -5.81 -6.12 32.65
C GLN A 137 -5.72 -5.16 31.47
N LEU A 138 -5.20 -5.63 30.32
CA LEU A 138 -5.10 -4.82 29.11
C LEU A 138 -6.47 -4.36 28.62
N TRP A 139 -7.47 -5.24 28.65
CA TRP A 139 -8.84 -4.89 28.29
C TRP A 139 -9.39 -3.77 29.20
N SER A 140 -9.25 -3.93 30.51
CA SER A 140 -9.71 -2.95 31.49
C SER A 140 -9.08 -1.57 31.28
N GLN A 141 -7.79 -1.53 30.95
CA GLN A 141 -7.04 -0.28 30.71
C GLN A 141 -7.45 0.43 29.41
N ARG A 142 -7.90 -0.31 28.38
CA ARG A 142 -7.96 0.21 27.00
C ARG A 142 -9.39 0.33 26.45
N LYS A 143 -10.36 -0.42 26.98
CA LYS A 143 -11.75 -0.43 26.49
C LYS A 143 -12.37 0.98 26.43
N ASP A 144 -12.08 1.83 27.42
CA ASP A 144 -12.68 3.16 27.53
C ASP A 144 -12.04 4.14 26.53
N ILE A 145 -10.78 3.91 26.15
CA ILE A 145 -10.09 4.68 25.10
C ILE A 145 -10.76 4.43 23.75
N TYR A 146 -11.07 3.17 23.41
CA TYR A 146 -11.78 2.85 22.16
C TYR A 146 -13.19 3.45 22.14
N ALA A 147 -13.93 3.32 23.23
CA ALA A 147 -15.28 3.88 23.32
C ALA A 147 -15.28 5.42 23.23
N ALA A 148 -14.34 6.09 23.90
CA ALA A 148 -14.24 7.55 23.88
C ALA A 148 -13.76 8.11 22.53
N THR A 149 -13.05 7.32 21.73
CA THR A 149 -12.53 7.74 20.43
C THR A 149 -13.48 7.42 19.28
N ALA A 150 -14.45 6.54 19.44
CA ALA A 150 -15.30 6.09 18.36
C ALA A 150 -16.51 7.00 18.09
N ASP A 151 -16.89 7.09 16.83
CA ASP A 151 -18.10 7.80 16.39
C ASP A 151 -19.31 6.84 16.35
N PHE A 152 -19.07 5.53 16.23
CA PHE A 152 -20.07 4.47 16.35
C PHE A 152 -19.44 3.17 16.88
N GLU A 153 -20.27 2.26 17.42
CA GLU A 153 -19.85 0.92 17.88
C GLU A 153 -20.45 -0.17 16.99
N LEU A 154 -19.69 -1.23 16.73
CA LEU A 154 -20.14 -2.46 16.11
C LEU A 154 -19.81 -3.64 17.02
N VAL A 155 -20.72 -4.60 17.12
CA VAL A 155 -20.57 -5.80 17.96
C VAL A 155 -20.50 -7.02 17.04
N PRO A 156 -19.29 -7.39 16.55
CA PRO A 156 -19.15 -8.56 15.71
C PRO A 156 -19.26 -9.85 16.53
N ASP A 157 -19.90 -10.87 15.95
CA ASP A 157 -19.81 -12.24 16.45
C ASP A 157 -18.51 -12.90 15.98
N LEU A 158 -17.59 -13.12 16.92
CA LEU A 158 -16.29 -13.75 16.61
C LEU A 158 -16.40 -15.26 16.38
N ASP A 159 -17.47 -15.89 16.87
CA ASP A 159 -17.70 -17.34 16.69
C ASP A 159 -18.45 -17.64 15.38
N ASN A 160 -18.89 -16.60 14.65
CA ASN A 160 -19.47 -16.79 13.32
C ASN A 160 -18.35 -17.15 12.33
N ASP A 161 -18.41 -18.38 11.80
CA ASP A 161 -17.45 -18.89 10.81
C ASP A 161 -17.59 -18.17 9.45
N ASN A 162 -18.75 -17.58 9.16
CA ASN A 162 -19.00 -16.82 7.94
C ASN A 162 -18.70 -15.32 8.14
N ALA A 163 -17.46 -14.92 7.85
CA ALA A 163 -17.00 -13.54 8.00
C ALA A 163 -17.73 -12.54 7.09
N GLU A 164 -18.15 -12.98 5.89
CA GLU A 164 -18.83 -12.14 4.90
C GLU A 164 -20.26 -11.80 5.37
N GLU A 165 -21.00 -12.81 5.86
CA GLU A 165 -22.34 -12.60 6.44
C GLU A 165 -22.29 -11.66 7.64
N GLU A 166 -21.30 -11.82 8.52
CA GLU A 166 -21.14 -10.94 9.68
C GLU A 166 -20.80 -9.51 9.25
N ALA A 167 -19.90 -9.36 8.27
CA ALA A 167 -19.56 -8.05 7.71
C ALA A 167 -20.76 -7.36 7.05
N GLN A 168 -21.67 -8.12 6.42
CA GLN A 168 -22.90 -7.58 5.86
C GLN A 168 -23.81 -7.01 6.96
N LYS A 169 -24.02 -7.75 8.05
CA LYS A 169 -24.79 -7.27 9.22
C LYS A 169 -24.16 -6.04 9.86
N MET A 170 -22.83 -5.98 9.91
CA MET A 170 -22.09 -4.81 10.38
C MET A 170 -22.30 -3.61 9.46
N LEU A 171 -22.23 -3.81 8.15
CA LEU A 171 -22.40 -2.77 7.14
C LEU A 171 -23.80 -2.14 7.19
N GLU A 172 -24.84 -2.94 7.46
CA GLU A 172 -26.22 -2.46 7.65
C GLU A 172 -26.38 -1.50 8.84
N GLN A 173 -25.50 -1.57 9.84
CA GLN A 173 -25.47 -0.68 10.99
C GLN A 173 -24.69 0.62 10.72
N ILE A 174 -23.89 0.68 9.65
CA ILE A 174 -23.11 1.86 9.26
C ILE A 174 -23.99 2.75 8.39
N SER A 175 -24.10 4.03 8.76
CA SER A 175 -24.88 4.99 7.96
C SER A 175 -24.25 5.23 6.58
N LYS A 176 -25.06 5.23 5.52
CA LYS A 176 -24.56 5.32 4.14
C LYS A 176 -23.87 6.65 3.79
N ASP A 177 -24.17 7.72 4.53
CA ASP A 177 -23.60 9.05 4.33
C ASP A 177 -22.15 9.18 4.79
N ILE A 178 -21.72 8.32 5.72
CA ILE A 178 -20.32 8.27 6.18
C ILE A 178 -19.45 7.31 5.36
N ILE A 179 -20.04 6.45 4.53
CA ILE A 179 -19.30 5.54 3.65
C ILE A 179 -18.72 6.34 2.47
N PRO A 180 -17.39 6.30 2.25
CA PRO A 180 -16.76 6.94 1.10
C PRO A 180 -17.28 6.38 -0.23
N ASP A 181 -17.27 7.18 -1.29
CA ASP A 181 -17.56 6.67 -2.62
C ASP A 181 -16.35 5.89 -3.16
N ALA A 182 -16.58 4.73 -3.78
CA ALA A 182 -15.54 3.97 -4.45
C ALA A 182 -14.94 4.77 -5.63
N ALA A 183 -13.65 4.55 -5.89
CA ALA A 183 -13.00 5.07 -7.07
C ALA A 183 -13.55 4.36 -8.33
N PRO A 184 -13.60 5.04 -9.50
CA PRO A 184 -13.99 4.38 -10.73
C PRO A 184 -13.03 3.23 -11.06
N LYS A 185 -13.55 2.21 -11.74
CA LYS A 185 -12.72 1.14 -12.28
C LYS A 185 -11.69 1.71 -13.26
N ARG A 186 -10.48 1.16 -13.26
CA ARG A 186 -9.37 1.58 -14.12
C ARG A 186 -8.77 0.37 -14.83
N ARG A 187 -8.75 0.42 -16.15
CA ARG A 187 -8.00 -0.50 -17.02
C ARG A 187 -6.55 -0.04 -17.05
N VAL A 188 -5.64 -0.89 -16.60
CA VAL A 188 -4.23 -0.55 -16.41
C VAL A 188 -3.37 -1.38 -17.35
N ALA A 189 -2.50 -0.71 -18.09
CA ALA A 189 -1.38 -1.35 -18.79
C ALA A 189 -0.11 -1.24 -17.94
N VAL A 190 0.73 -2.28 -17.92
CA VAL A 190 2.00 -2.29 -17.17
C VAL A 190 3.15 -2.65 -18.09
N PHE A 191 4.17 -1.81 -18.13
CA PHE A 191 5.39 -2.03 -18.92
C PHE A 191 6.56 -2.34 -17.97
N SER A 192 7.32 -3.40 -18.25
CA SER A 192 8.49 -3.77 -17.44
C SER A 192 9.56 -4.51 -18.24
N SER A 193 10.81 -4.08 -18.07
CA SER A 193 12.03 -4.68 -18.67
C SER A 193 12.88 -5.43 -17.63
N SER A 194 12.37 -5.63 -16.41
CA SER A 194 13.13 -6.04 -15.24
C SER A 194 12.56 -7.27 -14.54
N ASN A 195 13.06 -7.60 -13.35
CA ASN A 195 12.50 -8.65 -12.49
C ASN A 195 11.06 -8.36 -12.02
N GLY A 196 10.55 -7.13 -12.17
CA GLY A 196 9.16 -6.79 -11.84
C GLY A 196 8.84 -6.85 -10.35
N THR A 197 9.75 -6.41 -9.47
CA THR A 197 9.49 -6.36 -8.02
C THR A 197 8.34 -5.41 -7.69
N THR A 198 8.35 -4.22 -8.28
CA THR A 198 7.28 -3.21 -8.12
C THR A 198 5.96 -3.71 -8.68
N PHE A 199 5.97 -4.35 -9.85
CA PHE A 199 4.78 -4.98 -10.43
C PHE A 199 4.22 -6.11 -9.54
N GLN A 200 5.08 -6.99 -8.99
CA GLN A 200 4.63 -7.99 -8.01
C GLN A 200 3.97 -7.34 -6.79
N GLY A 201 4.57 -6.27 -6.27
CA GLY A 201 4.00 -5.53 -5.15
C GLY A 201 2.61 -4.98 -5.45
N LEU A 202 2.37 -4.50 -6.68
CA LEU A 202 1.04 -4.06 -7.13
C LEU A 202 0.02 -5.20 -7.20
N LEU A 203 0.42 -6.38 -7.70
CA LEU A 203 -0.43 -7.58 -7.70
C LEU A 203 -0.82 -7.99 -6.26
N GLU A 204 0.14 -8.01 -5.34
CA GLU A 204 -0.12 -8.30 -3.93
C GLU A 204 -1.01 -7.24 -3.27
N ALA A 205 -0.79 -5.96 -3.59
CA ALA A 205 -1.62 -4.86 -3.11
C ALA A 205 -3.06 -5.01 -3.58
N GLN A 206 -3.28 -5.32 -4.86
CA GLN A 206 -4.61 -5.61 -5.42
C GLN A 206 -5.28 -6.80 -4.71
N LYS A 207 -4.56 -7.92 -4.55
CA LYS A 207 -5.04 -9.13 -3.85
C LYS A 207 -5.44 -8.85 -2.39
N LYS A 208 -4.72 -7.95 -1.72
CA LYS A 208 -5.04 -7.51 -0.35
C LYS A 208 -6.18 -6.48 -0.27
N GLY A 209 -6.70 -6.04 -1.42
CA GLY A 209 -7.78 -5.06 -1.50
C GLY A 209 -7.34 -3.60 -1.46
N ARG A 210 -6.04 -3.29 -1.66
CA ARG A 210 -5.51 -1.91 -1.65
C ARG A 210 -6.03 -1.09 -2.83
N ILE A 211 -6.08 -1.70 -4.01
CA ILE A 211 -6.50 -1.09 -5.29
C ILE A 211 -7.59 -1.95 -5.96
N PRO A 212 -8.77 -2.12 -5.33
CA PRO A 212 -9.81 -3.03 -5.81
C PRO A 212 -10.49 -2.53 -7.10
N ASN A 213 -10.27 -1.27 -7.47
CA ASN A 213 -10.77 -0.65 -8.69
C ASN A 213 -9.87 -0.89 -9.90
N VAL A 214 -8.70 -1.52 -9.74
CA VAL A 214 -7.74 -1.74 -10.83
C VAL A 214 -8.02 -3.07 -11.52
N GLU A 215 -7.93 -3.06 -12.85
CA GLU A 215 -7.92 -4.24 -13.73
C GLU A 215 -6.67 -4.16 -14.62
N PHE A 216 -5.76 -5.13 -14.50
CA PHE A 216 -4.56 -5.18 -15.35
C PHE A 216 -4.93 -5.84 -16.68
N VAL A 217 -5.02 -5.04 -17.75
CA VAL A 217 -5.55 -5.49 -19.06
C VAL A 217 -4.46 -5.76 -20.10
N LEU A 218 -3.27 -5.21 -19.89
CA LEU A 218 -2.16 -5.28 -20.84
C LEU A 218 -0.83 -5.31 -20.09
N PHE A 219 0.02 -6.26 -20.43
CA PHE A 219 1.42 -6.26 -20.01
C PHE A 219 2.33 -6.23 -21.24
N ILE A 220 3.31 -5.33 -21.25
CA ILE A 220 4.32 -5.26 -22.31
C ILE A 220 5.72 -5.35 -21.71
N THR A 221 6.58 -6.14 -22.34
CA THR A 221 8.00 -6.17 -22.07
C THR A 221 8.79 -6.12 -23.38
N ASP A 222 9.97 -5.52 -23.34
CA ASP A 222 10.96 -5.54 -24.42
C ASP A 222 11.96 -6.70 -24.28
N LYS A 223 11.79 -7.56 -23.26
CA LYS A 223 12.71 -8.65 -22.94
C LYS A 223 11.97 -9.98 -22.77
N PRO A 224 12.26 -11.00 -23.61
CA PRO A 224 11.56 -12.29 -23.57
C PRO A 224 11.81 -13.07 -22.29
N ASN A 225 12.92 -12.81 -21.60
CA ASN A 225 13.35 -13.56 -20.41
C ASN A 225 13.35 -12.71 -19.13
N CYS A 226 12.53 -11.66 -19.04
CA CYS A 226 12.45 -10.87 -17.81
C CYS A 226 11.55 -11.53 -16.75
N GLY A 227 11.94 -11.44 -15.46
CA GLY A 227 11.16 -12.03 -14.38
C GLY A 227 9.76 -11.42 -14.19
N ALA A 228 9.50 -10.23 -14.74
CA ALA A 228 8.18 -9.62 -14.75
C ALA A 228 7.17 -10.36 -15.65
N LEU A 229 7.64 -11.02 -16.72
CA LEU A 229 6.78 -11.75 -17.66
C LEU A 229 6.09 -12.94 -16.99
N GLU A 230 6.85 -13.75 -16.24
CA GLU A 230 6.28 -14.89 -15.49
C GLU A 230 5.22 -14.44 -14.49
N LYS A 231 5.45 -13.30 -13.83
CA LYS A 231 4.49 -12.70 -12.88
C LYS A 231 3.20 -12.27 -13.56
N ALA A 232 3.30 -11.67 -14.75
CA ALA A 232 2.13 -11.27 -15.54
C ALA A 232 1.30 -12.49 -15.96
N GLN A 233 1.97 -13.58 -16.38
CA GLN A 233 1.32 -14.84 -16.73
C GLN A 233 0.64 -15.48 -15.51
N GLN A 234 1.32 -15.54 -14.36
CA GLN A 234 0.76 -16.08 -13.12
C GLN A 234 -0.41 -15.26 -12.59
N ALA A 235 -0.40 -13.94 -12.82
CA ALA A 235 -1.51 -13.06 -12.49
C ALA A 235 -2.72 -13.23 -13.43
N GLY A 236 -2.57 -13.96 -14.54
CA GLY A 236 -3.64 -14.17 -15.51
C GLY A 236 -4.01 -12.93 -16.32
N ILE A 237 -3.06 -12.04 -16.60
CA ILE A 237 -3.29 -10.89 -17.49
C ILE A 237 -3.62 -11.43 -18.89
N GLU A 238 -4.76 -11.00 -19.45
CA GLU A 238 -5.28 -11.53 -20.71
C GLU A 238 -4.36 -11.24 -21.90
N THR A 239 -3.82 -10.03 -21.98
CA THR A 239 -3.02 -9.56 -23.10
C THR A 239 -1.58 -9.32 -22.67
N ILE A 240 -0.65 -10.15 -23.16
CA ILE A 240 0.77 -10.07 -22.87
C ILE A 240 1.55 -9.99 -24.18
N HIS A 241 2.35 -8.94 -24.35
CA HIS A 241 3.23 -8.78 -25.51
C HIS A 241 4.70 -8.72 -25.09
N VAL A 242 5.52 -9.50 -25.81
CA VAL A 242 6.98 -9.37 -25.81
C VAL A 242 7.36 -8.70 -27.11
N LEU A 243 7.79 -7.43 -27.04
CA LEU A 243 8.14 -6.61 -28.19
C LEU A 243 9.65 -6.37 -28.18
N GLU A 244 10.40 -7.30 -28.75
CA GLU A 244 11.86 -7.17 -28.85
C GLU A 244 12.23 -6.12 -29.90
N PRO A 245 13.18 -5.21 -29.62
CA PRO A 245 13.62 -4.22 -30.59
C PRO A 245 14.42 -4.88 -31.72
N GLU A 246 14.21 -4.42 -32.95
CA GLU A 246 15.03 -4.85 -34.10
C GLU A 246 16.35 -4.06 -34.18
N GLU A 247 17.36 -4.62 -34.85
CA GLU A 247 18.74 -4.10 -34.85
C GLU A 247 18.89 -2.68 -35.43
N ASP A 248 18.08 -2.34 -36.43
CA ASP A 248 18.07 -1.03 -37.11
C ASP A 248 16.81 -0.20 -36.83
N GLU A 249 16.00 -0.62 -35.87
CA GLU A 249 14.74 0.04 -35.57
C GLU A 249 14.97 1.34 -34.80
N THR A 250 14.42 2.43 -35.32
CA THR A 250 14.43 3.70 -34.62
C THR A 250 13.50 3.68 -33.42
N ARG A 251 13.78 4.51 -32.41
CA ARG A 251 12.91 4.68 -31.24
C ARG A 251 11.46 5.02 -31.63
N GLU A 252 11.26 5.81 -32.68
CA GLU A 252 9.92 6.18 -33.13
C GLU A 252 9.20 4.99 -33.80
N GLU A 253 9.90 4.18 -34.59
CA GLU A 253 9.33 2.96 -35.19
C GLU A 253 8.89 1.96 -34.11
N TYR A 254 9.74 1.72 -33.11
CA TYR A 254 9.42 0.87 -31.96
C TYR A 254 8.17 1.37 -31.21
N ASP A 255 8.13 2.67 -30.92
CA ASP A 255 7.02 3.26 -30.18
C ASP A 255 5.72 3.29 -30.99
N ARG A 256 5.77 3.32 -32.33
CA ARG A 256 4.56 3.13 -33.17
C ARG A 256 3.95 1.76 -32.94
N GLN A 257 4.77 0.72 -32.75
CA GLN A 257 4.27 -0.61 -32.40
C GLN A 257 3.62 -0.60 -31.02
N LEU A 258 4.26 -0.01 -30.01
CA LEU A 258 3.67 0.16 -28.67
C LEU A 258 2.33 0.89 -28.72
N ILE A 259 2.26 2.01 -29.44
CA ILE A 259 1.04 2.82 -29.60
C ILE A 259 -0.11 1.99 -30.16
N ASN A 260 0.15 1.13 -31.15
CA ASN A 260 -0.88 0.28 -31.73
C ASN A 260 -1.42 -0.72 -30.70
N LEU A 261 -0.54 -1.40 -29.96
CA LEU A 261 -0.92 -2.34 -28.90
C LEU A 261 -1.73 -1.66 -27.79
N ILE A 262 -1.34 -0.46 -27.38
CA ILE A 262 -2.06 0.34 -26.39
C ILE A 262 -3.46 0.70 -26.89
N ARG A 263 -3.59 1.16 -28.14
CA ARG A 263 -4.88 1.54 -28.73
C ARG A 263 -5.84 0.38 -28.85
N GLU A 264 -5.33 -0.82 -29.15
CA GLU A 264 -6.14 -2.03 -29.21
C GLU A 264 -6.77 -2.39 -27.86
N GLN A 265 -6.02 -2.21 -26.77
CA GLN A 265 -6.49 -2.55 -25.41
C GLN A 265 -7.19 -1.38 -24.70
N ASN A 266 -6.97 -0.15 -25.17
CA ASN A 266 -7.53 1.10 -24.65
C ASN A 266 -7.49 1.19 -23.11
N PRO A 267 -6.29 1.14 -22.48
CA PRO A 267 -6.16 1.31 -21.04
C PRO A 267 -6.42 2.78 -20.63
N ASP A 268 -6.93 2.98 -19.41
CA ASP A 268 -7.12 4.31 -18.82
C ASP A 268 -5.80 4.92 -18.34
N VAL A 269 -4.83 4.07 -17.95
CA VAL A 269 -3.53 4.47 -17.43
C VAL A 269 -2.46 3.42 -17.78
N ILE A 270 -1.25 3.89 -18.04
CA ILE A 270 -0.07 3.05 -18.31
C ILE A 270 0.93 3.24 -17.16
N LEU A 271 1.44 2.15 -16.59
CA LEU A 271 2.45 2.16 -15.54
C LEU A 271 3.77 1.65 -16.08
N LEU A 272 4.81 2.47 -16.00
CA LEU A 272 6.18 2.04 -16.26
C LEU A 272 6.79 1.52 -14.96
N ALA A 273 6.66 0.22 -14.73
CA ALA A 273 7.11 -0.46 -13.52
C ALA A 273 8.46 -1.17 -13.77
N GLY A 274 9.51 -0.39 -14.02
CA GLY A 274 10.84 -0.89 -14.38
C GLY A 274 11.03 -1.05 -15.90
N TRP A 275 10.46 -0.14 -16.68
CA TRP A 275 10.70 0.00 -18.11
C TRP A 275 12.03 0.71 -18.36
N MET A 276 12.92 0.13 -19.18
CA MET A 276 14.31 0.58 -19.30
C MET A 276 14.63 1.28 -20.64
N ARG A 277 13.61 1.62 -21.44
CA ARG A 277 13.77 2.32 -22.72
C ARG A 277 13.23 3.74 -22.62
N ILE A 278 13.95 4.69 -23.20
CA ILE A 278 13.47 6.07 -23.33
C ILE A 278 12.35 6.08 -24.36
N LEU A 279 11.19 6.61 -23.99
CA LEU A 279 10.04 6.78 -24.89
C LEU A 279 10.28 7.98 -25.83
N SER A 280 9.81 7.85 -27.06
CA SER A 280 9.88 8.87 -28.11
C SER A 280 8.97 10.07 -27.79
N PRO A 281 9.26 11.24 -28.38
CA PRO A 281 8.33 12.36 -28.35
C PRO A 281 6.94 12.02 -28.89
N LEU A 282 6.85 11.14 -29.91
CA LEU A 282 5.58 10.68 -30.47
C LEU A 282 4.73 9.94 -29.44
N PHE A 283 5.33 9.04 -28.66
CA PHE A 283 4.62 8.37 -27.57
C PHE A 283 4.15 9.38 -26.52
N CYS A 284 5.04 10.29 -26.11
CA CYS A 284 4.76 11.26 -25.06
C CYS A 284 3.61 12.21 -25.45
N GLU A 285 3.53 12.64 -26.71
CA GLU A 285 2.44 13.46 -27.22
C GLU A 285 1.07 12.77 -27.10
N GLN A 286 1.03 11.44 -27.30
CA GLN A 286 -0.23 10.69 -27.29
C GLN A 286 -0.64 10.18 -25.92
N PHE A 287 0.33 9.76 -25.10
CA PHE A 287 0.07 9.03 -23.85
C PHE A 287 0.84 9.58 -22.64
N GLY A 288 1.61 10.66 -22.77
CA GLY A 288 2.41 11.21 -21.66
C GLY A 288 1.57 11.59 -20.44
N ASP A 289 0.38 12.14 -20.66
CA ASP A 289 -0.55 12.52 -19.59
C ASP A 289 -1.18 11.32 -18.85
N THR A 290 -1.27 10.16 -19.51
CA THR A 290 -1.87 8.93 -18.98
C THR A 290 -0.82 7.87 -18.63
N THR A 291 0.47 8.16 -18.82
CA THR A 291 1.57 7.25 -18.51
C THR A 291 2.29 7.73 -17.27
N LEU A 292 2.34 6.88 -16.25
CA LEU A 292 3.01 7.13 -14.99
C LEU A 292 4.29 6.30 -14.92
N ASN A 293 5.41 6.99 -14.75
CA ASN A 293 6.69 6.37 -14.44
C ASN A 293 6.99 6.45 -12.95
N VAL A 294 7.76 5.48 -12.45
CA VAL A 294 8.37 5.56 -11.13
C VAL A 294 9.88 5.75 -11.25
N HIS A 295 10.39 6.75 -10.52
CA HIS A 295 11.81 6.99 -10.36
C HIS A 295 12.23 6.75 -8.91
N PRO A 296 13.31 5.99 -8.63
CA PRO A 296 13.68 5.57 -7.27
C PRO A 296 14.50 6.65 -6.53
N SER A 297 14.06 7.91 -6.63
CA SER A 297 14.54 9.04 -5.84
C SER A 297 13.42 10.06 -5.59
N LEU A 298 13.74 11.13 -4.85
CA LEU A 298 12.89 12.32 -4.73
C LEU A 298 13.28 13.32 -5.82
N LEU A 299 12.66 13.22 -7.01
CA LEU A 299 12.91 14.15 -8.11
C LEU A 299 12.74 15.62 -7.65
N PRO A 300 13.59 16.55 -8.13
CA PRO A 300 14.53 16.40 -9.25
C PRO A 300 15.88 15.73 -8.90
N ASP A 301 16.11 15.34 -7.65
CA ASP A 301 17.38 14.74 -7.25
C ASP A 301 17.61 13.42 -7.99
N TYR A 302 18.83 13.21 -8.49
CA TYR A 302 19.24 12.00 -9.22
C TYR A 302 18.43 11.70 -10.49
N ALA A 303 17.79 12.69 -11.11
CA ALA A 303 17.14 12.55 -12.41
C ALA A 303 18.11 11.99 -13.48
N GLY A 304 17.63 11.10 -14.35
CA GLY A 304 18.41 10.46 -15.41
C GLY A 304 19.38 9.37 -14.95
N MET A 305 19.57 9.16 -13.65
CA MET A 305 20.29 8.01 -13.12
C MET A 305 19.39 6.77 -13.10
N MET A 306 19.95 5.57 -12.98
CA MET A 306 19.18 4.32 -13.00
C MET A 306 19.72 3.28 -12.02
N GLY A 307 18.80 2.44 -11.50
CA GLY A 307 19.13 1.27 -10.68
C GLY A 307 19.93 1.59 -9.41
N ASP A 308 20.77 0.64 -8.99
CA ASP A 308 21.55 0.73 -7.74
C ASP A 308 22.54 1.91 -7.71
N ALA A 309 22.85 2.55 -8.85
CA ALA A 309 23.71 3.73 -8.89
C ALA A 309 23.11 4.92 -8.12
N ILE A 310 21.78 5.04 -8.09
CA ILE A 310 21.08 6.08 -7.33
C ILE A 310 21.29 5.86 -5.83
N HIS A 311 21.01 4.65 -5.34
CA HIS A 311 21.15 4.33 -3.92
C HIS A 311 22.61 4.45 -3.43
N LYS A 312 23.59 4.08 -4.26
CA LYS A 312 25.02 4.34 -3.97
C LYS A 312 25.29 5.83 -3.79
N LYS A 313 24.76 6.66 -4.70
CA LYS A 313 24.95 8.12 -4.66
C LYS A 313 24.28 8.76 -3.44
N VAL A 314 23.11 8.28 -3.03
CA VAL A 314 22.41 8.69 -1.80
C VAL A 314 23.30 8.44 -0.57
N ILE A 315 23.91 7.25 -0.47
CA ILE A 315 24.80 6.91 0.65
C ILE A 315 26.09 7.75 0.61
N GLU A 316 26.72 7.86 -0.57
CA GLU A 316 27.94 8.67 -0.76
C GLU A 316 27.74 10.15 -0.41
N ASN A 317 26.55 10.69 -0.65
CA ASN A 317 26.21 12.08 -0.36
C ASN A 317 25.77 12.28 1.11
N GLU A 318 25.66 11.20 1.90
CA GLU A 318 25.13 11.24 3.28
C GLU A 318 23.72 11.86 3.35
N ASP A 319 22.92 11.63 2.31
CA ASP A 319 21.57 12.14 2.23
C ASP A 319 20.73 11.61 3.40
N ARG A 320 20.13 12.50 4.19
CA ARG A 320 19.24 12.09 5.29
C ARG A 320 17.99 11.36 4.79
N TYR A 321 17.58 11.63 3.57
CA TYR A 321 16.34 11.10 3.01
C TYR A 321 16.44 10.85 1.50
N THR A 322 15.82 9.77 1.06
CA THR A 322 15.57 9.49 -0.35
C THR A 322 14.09 9.07 -0.52
N GLY A 323 13.72 8.42 -1.61
CA GLY A 323 12.33 8.03 -1.81
C GLY A 323 12.02 7.50 -3.20
N ALA A 324 10.73 7.47 -3.53
CA ALA A 324 10.23 7.18 -4.85
C ALA A 324 9.34 8.34 -5.33
N THR A 325 9.44 8.65 -6.62
CA THR A 325 8.60 9.64 -7.29
C THR A 325 7.79 8.98 -8.40
N ILE A 326 6.47 9.11 -8.33
CA ILE A 326 5.57 8.80 -9.45
C ILE A 326 5.32 10.09 -10.21
N HIS A 327 5.61 10.11 -11.49
CA HIS A 327 5.46 11.28 -12.34
C HIS A 327 4.90 10.90 -13.71
N LYS A 328 4.31 11.88 -14.40
CA LYS A 328 3.91 11.72 -15.79
C LYS A 328 5.14 11.60 -16.69
N VAL A 329 4.98 10.92 -17.81
CA VAL A 329 6.03 10.82 -18.82
C VAL A 329 6.02 12.06 -19.72
N SER A 330 7.21 12.55 -20.05
CA SER A 330 7.42 13.67 -20.97
C SER A 330 8.58 13.35 -21.91
N PRO A 331 8.78 14.13 -23.00
CA PRO A 331 9.96 13.99 -23.86
C PRO A 331 11.29 14.22 -23.13
N GLU A 332 11.27 15.00 -22.04
CA GLU A 332 12.41 15.15 -21.13
C GLU A 332 12.42 14.01 -20.11
N VAL A 333 13.57 13.33 -20.01
CA VAL A 333 13.77 12.20 -19.08
C VAL A 333 13.58 12.70 -17.65
N ASP A 334 12.67 12.05 -16.93
CA ASP A 334 12.28 12.39 -15.55
C ASP A 334 11.80 13.85 -15.36
N GLY A 335 11.41 14.53 -16.44
CA GLY A 335 10.99 15.95 -16.44
C GLY A 335 9.49 16.20 -16.37
N GLY A 336 8.66 15.14 -16.34
CA GLY A 336 7.21 15.29 -16.31
C GLY A 336 6.64 15.62 -14.93
N ASP A 337 5.37 16.03 -14.90
CA ASP A 337 4.70 16.47 -13.66
C ASP A 337 4.71 15.39 -12.58
N ILE A 338 5.15 15.77 -11.38
CA ILE A 338 5.14 14.90 -10.20
C ILE A 338 3.69 14.68 -9.74
N VAL A 339 3.28 13.41 -9.62
CA VAL A 339 1.95 12.99 -9.18
C VAL A 339 1.95 12.57 -7.70
N VAL A 340 2.97 11.82 -7.28
CA VAL A 340 3.17 11.34 -5.92
C VAL A 340 4.66 11.33 -5.59
N GLN A 341 5.03 11.75 -4.39
CA GLN A 341 6.37 11.53 -3.84
C GLN A 341 6.28 10.91 -2.46
N ARG A 342 7.06 9.87 -2.24
CA ARG A 342 7.10 9.12 -0.98
C ARG A 342 8.53 9.05 -0.47
N LYS A 343 8.73 9.53 0.75
CA LYS A 343 10.04 9.78 1.35
C LYS A 343 10.41 8.67 2.33
N VAL A 344 11.64 8.18 2.27
CA VAL A 344 12.21 7.22 3.23
C VAL A 344 13.38 7.83 3.99
N LEU A 345 13.55 7.43 5.26
CA LEU A 345 14.70 7.81 6.06
C LEU A 345 15.90 6.93 5.67
N VAL A 346 17.04 7.57 5.42
CA VAL A 346 18.33 6.89 5.26
C VAL A 346 18.98 6.84 6.64
N THR A 347 19.39 5.66 7.06
CA THR A 347 20.07 5.42 8.34
C THR A 347 21.54 5.10 8.08
N GLU A 348 22.40 5.36 9.07
CA GLU A 348 23.85 5.14 8.96
C GLU A 348 24.23 3.66 8.73
N THR A 349 23.31 2.73 9.00
CA THR A 349 23.51 1.30 8.82
C THR A 349 22.90 0.75 7.54
N ASP A 350 22.29 1.60 6.69
CA ASP A 350 21.69 1.14 5.45
C ASP A 350 22.75 0.79 4.40
N SER A 351 22.66 -0.43 3.88
CA SER A 351 23.34 -0.80 2.63
C SER A 351 22.56 -0.32 1.40
N VAL A 352 23.19 -0.40 0.23
CA VAL A 352 22.53 -0.17 -1.07
C VAL A 352 21.30 -1.06 -1.24
N GLU A 353 21.38 -2.31 -0.78
CA GLU A 353 20.27 -3.26 -0.85
C GLU A 353 19.13 -2.89 0.12
N ASP A 354 19.46 -2.41 1.32
CA ASP A 354 18.46 -1.93 2.28
C ASP A 354 17.71 -0.72 1.73
N LEU A 355 18.43 0.27 1.18
CA LEU A 355 17.80 1.43 0.54
C LEU A 355 16.95 1.04 -0.65
N ARG A 356 17.42 0.13 -1.52
CA ARG A 356 16.64 -0.36 -2.64
C ARG A 356 15.31 -0.96 -2.18
N ARG A 357 15.33 -1.83 -1.15
CA ARG A 357 14.11 -2.44 -0.61
C ARG A 357 13.15 -1.39 -0.03
N LYS A 358 13.66 -0.43 0.76
CA LYS A 358 12.86 0.67 1.32
C LYS A 358 12.21 1.52 0.23
N VAL A 359 12.98 1.87 -0.81
CA VAL A 359 12.50 2.68 -1.93
C VAL A 359 11.47 1.91 -2.76
N GLN A 360 11.73 0.64 -3.10
CA GLN A 360 10.79 -0.20 -3.86
C GLN A 360 9.44 -0.36 -3.17
N ALA A 361 9.41 -0.47 -1.83
CA ALA A 361 8.15 -0.44 -1.10
C ALA A 361 7.39 0.87 -1.35
N GLN A 362 8.08 2.01 -1.38
CA GLN A 362 7.46 3.29 -1.71
C GLN A 362 7.06 3.44 -3.17
N GLU A 363 7.72 2.76 -4.11
CA GLU A 363 7.29 2.73 -5.51
C GLU A 363 5.88 2.11 -5.63
N VAL A 364 5.68 0.96 -4.98
CA VAL A 364 4.39 0.24 -4.96
C VAL A 364 3.30 1.11 -4.32
N LEU A 365 3.59 1.69 -3.15
CA LEU A 365 2.63 2.55 -2.45
C LEU A 365 2.32 3.84 -3.23
N GLY A 366 3.32 4.39 -3.92
CA GLY A 366 3.15 5.57 -4.76
C GLY A 366 2.20 5.30 -5.92
N PHE A 367 2.37 4.17 -6.61
CA PHE A 367 1.44 3.76 -7.66
C PHE A 367 0.05 3.47 -7.12
N CYS A 368 -0.09 2.80 -5.97
CA CYS A 368 -1.40 2.58 -5.35
C CYS A 368 -2.13 3.91 -5.09
N GLU A 369 -1.43 4.89 -4.48
CA GLU A 369 -1.98 6.22 -4.26
C GLU A 369 -2.41 6.91 -5.57
N ALA A 370 -1.60 6.81 -6.63
CA ALA A 370 -1.94 7.38 -7.93
C ALA A 370 -3.19 6.72 -8.55
N LEU A 371 -3.37 5.41 -8.34
CA LEU A 371 -4.50 4.62 -8.86
C LEU A 371 -5.80 4.81 -8.05
N GLU A 372 -5.69 5.20 -6.79
CA GLU A 372 -6.83 5.49 -5.89
C GLU A 372 -7.41 6.89 -6.08
N LYS A 373 -6.63 7.84 -6.61
CA LYS A 373 -7.07 9.22 -6.81
C LYS A 373 -8.28 9.26 -7.76
N LYS A 374 -9.31 10.01 -7.36
CA LYS A 374 -10.60 10.15 -8.09
C LYS A 374 -10.55 11.08 -9.31
N LYS A 375 -9.37 11.55 -9.72
CA LYS A 375 -9.21 12.52 -10.82
C LYS A 375 -8.61 11.86 -12.05
#